data_AF-A0A2V6CRF2-F1
#
_entry.id   AF-A0A2V6CRF2-F1
#
_cell.length_a   1.000
_cell.length_b   1.000
_cell.length_c   1.000
_cell.angle_alpha   90.00
_cell.angle_beta   90.00
_cell.angle_gamma   90.00
#
_symmetry.space_group_name_H-M   'P 1'
#
loop_
_entity.id
_entity.type
_entity.pdbx_description
1 polymer ?
#
loop_
_entity_poly.entity_id
_entity_poly.type
_entity_poly.pdbx_seq_one_letter_code
_entity_poly.pdbx_strand_id
1 'polypeptide(L)' 'MHVYEVRRRKDKRGVDLISDAVPFGRLWYTKPDDAIGYAKFRSRSHRAVIRVYDEAGNMIETYEHAGEFKEW' A
#
# COMPACT_ATOMS: atom_id res chain seq x y z
N MET A 1 -5.59 -12.81 -1.22
CA MET A 1 -4.28 -12.13 -1.13
C MET A 1 -4.48 -10.72 -1.64
N HIS A 2 -4.33 -9.70 -0.80
CA HIS A 2 -4.53 -8.32 -1.23
C HIS A 2 -3.22 -7.73 -1.76
N VAL A 3 -3.27 -7.08 -2.91
CA VAL A 3 -2.14 -6.36 -3.45
C VAL A 3 -2.41 -4.87 -3.31
N TYR A 4 -1.46 -4.16 -2.73
CA TYR A 4 -1.47 -2.72 -2.58
C TYR A 4 -0.29 -2.16 -3.35
N GLU A 5 -0.55 -1.14 -4.16
CA GLU A 5 0.45 -0.46 -4.94
C GLU A 5 0.54 0.99 -4.46
N VAL A 6 1.67 1.35 -3.89
CA VAL A 6 1.98 2.71 -3.48
C VAL A 6 2.80 3.35 -4.59
N ARG A 7 2.19 4.26 -5.33
CA ARG A 7 2.83 4.98 -6.44
C ARG A 7 3.14 6.41 -6.05
N ARG A 8 4.41 6.81 -6.17
CA ARG A 8 4.78 8.20 -6.00
C ARG A 8 4.26 9.04 -7.17
N ARG A 9 3.63 10.19 -6.87
CA ARG A 9 3.11 11.08 -7.90
C ARG A 9 4.22 11.88 -8.57
N LYS A 10 4.07 12.16 -9.87
CA LYS A 10 4.96 13.05 -10.64
C LYS A 10 5.11 14.43 -10.01
N ASP A 11 4.03 14.98 -9.45
CA ASP A 11 4.05 16.28 -8.76
C ASP A 11 4.83 16.27 -7.43
N LYS A 12 5.37 15.13 -6.98
CA LYS A 12 6.09 14.96 -5.70
C LYS A 12 5.28 15.37 -4.45
N ARG A 13 3.98 15.67 -4.60
CA ARG A 13 3.04 16.08 -3.54
C ARG A 13 2.45 14.92 -2.73
N GLY A 14 2.96 13.71 -2.92
CA GLY A 14 2.53 12.55 -2.15
C GLY A 14 2.51 11.27 -2.97
N VAL A 15 1.70 10.33 -2.51
CA VAL A 15 1.59 9.00 -3.08
C VAL A 15 0.13 8.63 -3.29
N ASP A 16 -0.11 7.80 -4.28
CA ASP A 16 -1.37 7.11 -4.48
C ASP A 16 -1.25 5.69 -3.97
N LEU A 17 -2.18 5.30 -3.11
CA LEU A 17 -2.42 3.93 -2.72
C LEU A 17 -3.52 3.35 -3.60
N ILE A 18 -3.18 2.37 -4.42
CA ILE A 18 -4.09 1.69 -5.34
C ILE A 18 -4.22 0.25 -4.86
N SER A 19 -5.46 -0.24 -4.78
CA SER A 19 -5.75 -1.64 -4.46
C SER A 19 -7.17 -1.97 -4.89
N ASP A 20 -7.41 -3.22 -5.24
CA ASP A 20 -8.77 -3.74 -5.39
C ASP A 20 -9.54 -3.75 -4.05
N ALA A 21 -8.82 -3.78 -2.92
CA ALA A 21 -9.41 -3.85 -1.58
C ALA A 21 -9.84 -2.49 -1.00
N VAL A 22 -9.57 -1.38 -1.69
CA VAL A 22 -10.01 -0.04 -1.25
C VAL A 22 -11.38 0.32 -1.86
N PRO A 23 -12.33 0.84 -1.06
CA PRO A 23 -13.71 1.09 -1.51
C PRO A 23 -13.85 2.16 -2.60
N PHE A 24 -12.78 2.92 -2.90
CA PHE A 24 -12.75 3.96 -3.93
C PHE A 24 -11.78 3.63 -5.08
N GLY A 25 -11.19 2.43 -5.10
CA GLY A 25 -10.17 2.00 -6.06
C GLY A 25 -8.81 2.70 -5.92
N ARG A 26 -8.77 3.93 -5.38
CA ARG A 26 -7.54 4.71 -5.16
C ARG A 26 -7.70 5.69 -4.00
N LEU A 27 -6.67 5.79 -3.17
CA LEU A 27 -6.60 6.71 -2.04
C LEU A 27 -5.32 7.55 -2.14
N TRP A 28 -5.38 8.82 -1.76
CA TRP A 28 -4.24 9.74 -1.81
C TRP A 28 -3.69 10.01 -0.41
N TYR A 29 -2.37 9.97 -0.28
CA TYR A 29 -1.65 10.32 0.95
C TYR A 29 -0.54 11.32 0.65
N THR A 30 -0.21 12.14 1.63
CA THR A 30 0.91 13.09 1.55
C THR A 30 2.26 12.40 1.76
N LYS A 31 2.31 11.29 2.51
CA LYS A 31 3.53 10.52 2.78
C LYS A 31 3.38 9.04 2.39
N PRO A 32 4.45 8.39 1.91
CA PRO A 32 4.44 6.95 1.63
C PRO A 32 4.18 6.12 2.88
N ASP A 33 4.67 6.57 4.04
CA ASP A 33 4.55 5.86 5.32
C ASP A 33 3.08 5.69 5.74
N ASP A 34 2.27 6.75 5.59
CA ASP A 34 0.83 6.71 5.89
C ASP A 34 0.08 5.74 4.96
N ALA A 35 0.44 5.69 3.67
CA ALA A 35 -0.13 4.76 2.70
C ALA A 35 0.22 3.29 3.03
N ILE A 36 1.47 3.05 3.42
CA ILE A 36 1.94 1.73 3.84
C ILE A 36 1.25 1.31 5.15
N GLY A 37 1.12 2.24 6.11
CA GLY A 37 0.41 2.03 7.37
C GLY A 37 -1.05 1.63 7.15
N TYR A 38 -1.75 2.32 6.25
CA TYR A 38 -3.11 1.94 5.86
C TYR A 38 -3.18 0.54 5.24
N ALA A 39 -2.29 0.23 4.31
CA ALA A 39 -2.25 -1.07 3.65
C ALA A 39 -1.97 -2.21 4.65
N LYS A 40 -1.04 -2.01 5.59
CA LYS A 40 -0.78 -2.94 6.70
C LYS A 40 -2.01 -3.11 7.59
N PHE A 41 -2.66 -2.01 7.97
CA PHE A 41 -3.85 -2.05 8.83
C PHE A 41 -5.02 -2.80 8.18
N ARG A 42 -5.32 -2.53 6.90
CA ARG A 42 -6.38 -3.23 6.16
C ARG A 42 -6.07 -4.70 5.90
N SER A 43 -4.79 -5.06 5.91
CA SER A 43 -4.33 -6.43 5.64
C SER A 43 -4.14 -7.28 6.89
N ARG A 44 -4.41 -6.76 8.09
CA ARG A 44 -4.17 -7.51 9.34
C ARG A 44 -4.73 -8.93 9.33
N SER A 45 -5.89 -9.16 8.73
CA SER A 45 -6.56 -10.47 8.70
C SER A 45 -6.32 -11.28 7.42
N HIS A 46 -5.57 -10.77 6.44
CA HIS A 46 -5.38 -11.42 5.15
C HIS A 46 -3.94 -11.27 4.67
N ARG A 47 -3.38 -12.33 4.06
CA ARG A 47 -2.08 -12.20 3.40
C ARG A 47 -2.12 -11.08 2.36
N ALA A 48 -1.18 -10.15 2.45
CA ALA A 48 -1.11 -9.02 1.54
C ALA A 48 0.31 -8.70 1.11
N VAL A 49 0.43 -8.07 -0.05
CA VAL A 49 1.70 -7.59 -0.61
C VAL A 49 1.54 -6.11 -0.90
N ILE A 50 2.45 -5.32 -0.35
CA ILE A 50 2.50 -3.87 -0.54
C ILE A 50 3.73 -3.59 -1.39
N ARG A 51 3.52 -3.10 -2.60
CA ARG A 51 4.58 -2.74 -3.54
C ARG A 51 4.72 -1.23 -3.58
N VAL A 52 5.93 -0.73 -3.37
CA VAL A 52 6.23 0.69 -3.46
C VAL A 52 6.97 0.95 -4.75
N TYR A 53 6.45 1.89 -5.54
CA TYR A 53 7.00 2.31 -6.81
C TYR A 53 7.52 3.74 -6.74
N ASP A 54 8.65 3.98 -7.39
CA ASP A 54 9.19 5.32 -7.58
C ASP A 54 8.44 6.11 -8.69
N GLU A 55 8.87 7.34 -8.96
CA GLU A 55 8.24 8.23 -9.94
C GLU A 55 8.36 7.72 -11.40
N ALA A 56 9.42 6.98 -11.71
CA ALA A 56 9.63 6.30 -12.99
C ALA A 56 8.86 4.98 -13.08
N GLY A 57 8.19 4.57 -11.99
CA GLY A 57 7.38 3.35 -11.95
C GLY A 57 8.18 2.07 -11.72
N ASN A 58 9.43 2.17 -11.25
CA ASN A 58 10.20 1.01 -10.83
C ASN A 58 9.84 0.65 -9.39
N MET A 59 9.78 -0.66 -9.13
CA MET A 59 9.53 -1.16 -7.79
C MET A 59 10.78 -0.98 -6.94
N ILE A 60 10.70 -0.15 -5.91
CA ILE A 60 11.84 0.13 -5.00
C ILE A 60 11.76 -0.70 -3.72
N GLU A 61 10.55 -1.09 -3.31
CA GLU A 61 10.35 -1.81 -2.06
C GLU A 61 9.12 -2.71 -2.14
N THR A 62 9.17 -3.83 -1.43
CA THR A 62 8.04 -4.76 -1.31
C THR A 62 7.95 -5.25 0.12
N TYR A 63 6.76 -5.10 0.69
CA TYR A 63 6.42 -5.65 2.00
C TYR A 63 5.43 -6.78 1.83
N GLU A 64 5.80 -7.96 2.32
CA GLU A 64 4.88 -9.09 2.42
C GLU A 64 4.36 -9.16 3.85
N HIS A 65 3.04 -9.04 3.99
CA HIS A 65 2.36 -9.30 5.24
C HIS A 65 1.78 -10.71 5.16
N ALA A 66 2.42 -11.65 5.85
CA ALA A 66 1.77 -12.89 6.25
C ALA A 66 0.67 -12.47 7.22
N GLY A 67 -0.61 -12.66 6.86
CA GLY A 67 -1.77 -12.22 7.64
C GLY A 67 -1.90 -13.03 8.94
N GLU A 68 -0.95 -12.86 9.85
CA GLU A 68 -0.90 -13.50 11.15
C GLU A 68 -1.72 -12.68 12.14
N PHE A 69 -3.04 -12.63 11.93
CA PHE A 69 -3.95 -12.12 12.94
C PHE A 69 -4.02 -13.15 14.07
N LYS A 70 -3.23 -12.95 15.13
CA LYS A 70 -3.46 -13.60 16.42
C LYS A 70 -4.53 -12.80 17.17
N GLU A 71 -5.72 -13.38 17.26
CA GLU A 71 -6.76 -13.01 18.21
C GLU A 71 -6.18 -13.17 19.64
N TRP A 72 -6.28 -12.13 20.47
CA TRP A 72 -6.00 -12.18 21.91
C TRP A 72 -7.32 -12.21 22.67
#